data_AF-S4NLI8-F1
#
_entry.id   AF-S4NLI8-F1
#
_cell.length_a   1.000
_cell.length_b   1.000
_cell.length_c   1.000
_cell.angle_alpha   90.00
_cell.angle_beta   90.00
_cell.angle_gamma   90.00
#
_symmetry.space_group_name_H-M   'P 1'
#
loop_
_entity.id
_entity.type
_entity.pdbx_description
1 polymer ?
#
loop_
_entity_poly.entity_id
_entity_poly.type
_entity_poly.pdbx_seq_one_letter_code
_entity_poly.pdbx_strand_id
1 'polypeptide(L)'
;QLTKDKWKDIINGFKKNAQFPNCLGAVDGKHIRIIQPAQSGSSYYNYKNYFSTVLLAVCDANYCFISVDIGAYGKSNDSSIFKDSV
;
A
#
# COMPACT_ATOMS: atom_id res chain seq x y z
N GLN A 1 -17.28 -3.84 3.95
CA GLN A 1 -17.06 -4.52 2.65
C GLN A 1 -17.49 -3.57 1.54
N LEU A 2 -16.70 -3.41 0.47
CA LEU A 2 -17.03 -2.49 -0.64
C LEU A 2 -18.23 -3.01 -1.44
N THR A 3 -19.17 -2.10 -1.75
CA THR A 3 -20.33 -2.44 -2.58
C THR A 3 -19.97 -2.45 -4.07
N LYS A 4 -20.76 -3.15 -4.88
CA LYS A 4 -20.57 -3.17 -6.34
C LYS A 4 -20.60 -1.76 -6.95
N ASP A 5 -21.45 -0.89 -6.43
CA ASP A 5 -21.54 0.48 -6.95
C ASP A 5 -20.31 1.30 -6.59
N LYS A 6 -19.75 1.11 -5.39
CA LYS A 6 -18.48 1.77 -5.02
C LYS A 6 -17.32 1.34 -5.93
N TRP A 7 -17.27 0.08 -6.36
CA TRP A 7 -16.29 -0.37 -7.34
C TRP A 7 -16.48 0.29 -8.71
N LYS A 8 -17.73 0.47 -9.17
CA LYS A 8 -18.01 1.21 -10.42
C LYS A 8 -17.55 2.66 -10.31
N ASP A 9 -17.76 3.30 -9.16
CA ASP A 9 -17.31 4.68 -8.93
C ASP A 9 -15.79 4.80 -9.03
N ILE A 10 -15.06 3.85 -8.44
CA ILE A 10 -13.59 3.82 -8.52
C ILE A 10 -13.13 3.66 -9.98
N ILE A 11 -13.69 2.69 -10.71
CA ILE A 11 -13.40 2.47 -12.14
C ILE A 11 -13.67 3.74 -12.95
N ASN A 12 -14.81 4.37 -12.74
CA ASN A 12 -15.20 5.59 -13.44
C ASN A 12 -14.26 6.75 -13.10
N GLY A 13 -13.83 6.86 -11.84
CA GLY A 13 -12.84 7.83 -11.39
C GLY A 13 -11.51 7.70 -12.13
N PHE A 14 -10.94 6.49 -12.19
CA PHE A 14 -9.68 6.26 -12.90
C PHE A 14 -9.81 6.45 -14.41
N LYS A 15 -10.91 5.98 -15.01
CA LYS A 15 -11.20 6.21 -16.43
C LYS A 15 -11.25 7.71 -16.76
N LYS A 16 -11.88 8.52 -15.91
CA LYS A 16 -12.03 9.97 -16.12
C LYS A 16 -10.74 10.75 -15.85
N ASN A 17 -10.09 10.50 -14.72
CA ASN A 17 -9.00 11.33 -14.21
C ASN A 17 -7.62 10.92 -14.75
N ALA A 18 -7.44 9.63 -15.04
CA ALA A 18 -6.15 9.06 -15.44
C ALA A 18 -6.19 8.32 -16.79
N GLN A 19 -7.34 8.33 -17.49
CA GLN A 19 -7.55 7.59 -18.75
C GLN A 19 -7.22 6.09 -18.63
N PHE A 20 -7.39 5.53 -17.42
CA PHE A 20 -7.02 4.16 -17.11
C PHE A 20 -8.29 3.33 -16.79
N PRO A 21 -8.95 2.75 -17.82
CA PRO A 21 -10.22 2.06 -17.64
C PRO A 21 -10.04 0.73 -16.87
N ASN A 22 -11.11 0.26 -16.22
CA ASN A 22 -11.17 -0.99 -15.45
C ASN A 22 -10.19 -1.06 -14.26
N CYS A 23 -9.62 0.07 -13.83
CA CYS A 23 -8.79 0.15 -12.65
C CYS A 23 -9.63 0.12 -11.38
N LEU A 24 -9.33 -0.82 -10.49
CA LEU A 24 -9.99 -0.95 -9.19
C LEU A 24 -9.23 -0.21 -8.07
N GLY A 25 -8.03 0.28 -8.34
CA GLY A 25 -7.20 0.93 -7.33
C GLY A 25 -5.75 1.01 -7.78
N ALA A 26 -5.04 1.98 -7.23
CA ALA A 26 -3.59 2.09 -7.35
C ALA A 26 -2.95 1.58 -6.06
N VAL A 27 -2.04 0.59 -6.15
CA VAL A 27 -1.33 0.04 -5.01
C VAL A 27 0.09 0.60 -4.93
N ASP A 28 0.52 1.00 -3.74
CA ASP A 28 1.90 1.44 -3.50
C ASP A 28 2.30 1.27 -2.02
N GLY A 29 3.60 1.12 -1.78
CA GLY A 29 4.20 0.98 -0.47
C GLY A 29 4.83 2.27 0.06
N LYS A 30 4.68 2.52 1.36
CA LYS A 30 5.31 3.64 2.05
C LYS A 30 6.10 3.18 3.27
N HIS A 31 7.39 3.47 3.27
CA HIS A 31 8.23 3.30 4.46
C HIS A 31 7.92 4.38 5.52
N ILE A 32 7.45 3.94 6.67
CA ILE A 32 7.28 4.76 7.88
C ILE A 32 8.51 4.54 8.75
N ARG A 33 9.27 5.62 9.00
CA ARG A 33 10.50 5.55 9.81
C ARG A 33 10.16 5.20 11.25
N ILE A 34 10.92 4.25 11.82
CA ILE A 34 10.78 3.80 13.21
C ILE A 34 12.16 3.79 13.88
N ILE A 35 12.15 3.72 15.22
CA ILE A 35 13.34 3.33 15.99
C ILE A 35 13.52 1.82 15.80
N GLN A 36 14.77 1.37 15.67
CA GLN A 36 15.08 -0.05 15.54
C GLN A 36 14.42 -0.84 16.69
N PRO A 37 13.55 -1.81 16.39
CA PRO A 37 13.00 -2.67 17.41
C PRO A 37 14.09 -3.55 18.04
N ALA A 38 13.99 -3.79 19.35
CA ALA A 38 14.99 -4.60 20.06
C ALA A 38 15.12 -5.99 19.41
N GLN A 39 16.37 -6.47 19.26
CA GLN A 39 16.69 -7.80 18.73
C GLN A 39 16.17 -8.06 17.29
N SER A 40 15.82 -7.02 16.51
CA SER A 40 15.26 -7.21 15.16
C SER A 40 16.30 -7.49 14.06
N GLY A 41 17.59 -7.35 14.37
CA GLY A 41 18.66 -7.28 13.36
C GLY A 41 18.32 -6.25 12.27
N SER A 42 18.56 -6.62 11.01
CA SER A 42 18.28 -5.79 9.83
C SER A 42 16.85 -5.94 9.29
N SER A 43 15.94 -6.64 9.96
CA SER A 43 14.60 -6.91 9.41
C SER A 43 13.83 -5.64 9.05
N TYR A 44 13.91 -4.61 9.89
CA TYR A 44 13.28 -3.31 9.61
C TYR A 44 14.20 -2.35 8.85
N TYR A 45 15.46 -2.70 8.57
CA TYR A 45 16.38 -1.83 7.85
C TYR A 45 16.08 -1.86 6.35
N ASN A 46 15.88 -0.69 5.75
CA ASN A 46 15.51 -0.56 4.34
C ASN A 46 16.67 -0.08 3.47
N TYR A 47 16.45 -0.08 2.15
CA TYR A 47 17.42 0.36 1.14
C TYR A 47 17.75 1.86 1.17
N LYS A 48 16.98 2.66 1.93
CA LYS A 48 17.22 4.09 2.15
C LYS A 48 18.04 4.36 3.42
N ASN A 49 18.67 3.33 3.98
CA ASN A 49 19.57 3.38 5.12
C ASN A 49 18.90 3.86 6.43
N TYR A 50 17.65 3.47 6.67
CA TYR A 50 16.99 3.67 7.97
C TYR A 50 16.05 2.51 8.34
N PHE A 51 15.67 2.43 9.62
CA PHE A 51 14.69 1.45 10.10
C PHE A 51 13.27 1.92 9.81
N SER A 52 12.45 1.06 9.24
CA SER A 52 11.07 1.35 8.87
C SER A 52 10.16 0.15 8.98
N THR A 53 8.89 0.41 9.24
CA THR A 53 7.79 -0.50 8.90
C THR A 53 7.17 -0.04 7.58
N VAL A 54 6.59 -0.97 6.81
CA VAL A 54 5.92 -0.63 5.54
C VAL A 54 4.42 -0.54 5.76
N LEU A 55 3.84 0.53 5.21
CA LEU A 55 2.41 0.68 4.96
C LEU A 55 2.18 0.41 3.48
N LEU A 56 1.41 -0.61 3.15
CA LEU A 56 0.94 -0.87 1.79
C LEU A 56 -0.51 -0.39 1.70
N ALA A 57 -0.83 0.41 0.69
CA ALA A 57 -2.18 0.93 0.53
C ALA A 57 -2.68 0.81 -0.90
N VAL A 58 -3.99 0.66 -1.03
CA VAL A 58 -4.72 0.78 -2.29
C VAL A 58 -5.55 2.06 -2.22
N CYS A 59 -5.40 2.94 -3.21
CA CYS A 59 -6.11 4.22 -3.28
C CYS A 59 -7.05 4.29 -4.50
N ASP A 60 -8.14 5.05 -4.36
CA ASP A 60 -9.00 5.43 -5.48
C ASP A 60 -8.46 6.67 -6.24
N ALA A 61 -9.13 7.02 -7.34
CA ALA A 61 -8.77 8.17 -8.17
C ALA A 61 -9.01 9.54 -7.50
N ASN A 62 -9.56 9.58 -6.29
CA ASN A 62 -9.74 10.79 -5.47
C ASN A 62 -8.72 10.83 -4.32
N TYR A 63 -7.67 10.01 -4.39
CA TYR A 63 -6.62 9.91 -3.37
C TYR A 63 -7.13 9.44 -2.00
N CYS A 64 -8.26 8.73 -1.97
CA CYS A 64 -8.81 8.14 -0.76
C CYS A 64 -8.38 6.67 -0.63
N PHE A 65 -8.02 6.26 0.59
CA PHE A 65 -7.67 4.86 0.86
C PHE A 65 -8.90 3.95 0.71
N ILE A 66 -8.73 2.89 -0.08
CA ILE A 66 -9.67 1.78 -0.25
C ILE A 66 -9.34 0.68 0.75
N SER A 67 -8.05 0.36 0.88
CA SER A 67 -7.52 -0.63 1.81
C SER A 67 -6.11 -0.22 2.25
N VAL A 68 -5.73 -0.61 3.47
CA VAL A 68 -4.39 -0.36 4.02
C VAL A 68 -3.97 -1.60 4.83
N ASP A 69 -2.74 -2.06 4.61
CA ASP A 69 -2.05 -3.04 5.42
C ASP A 69 -0.77 -2.40 6.00
N ILE A 70 -0.55 -2.55 7.30
CA ILE A 70 0.53 -1.88 8.03
C ILE A 70 1.22 -2.89 8.93
N GLY A 71 2.56 -2.92 8.86
CA GLY A 71 3.36 -3.69 9.82
C GLY A 71 4.46 -4.53 9.19
N ALA A 72 4.50 -4.63 7.87
CA ALA A 72 5.51 -5.41 7.18
C ALA A 72 6.93 -4.88 7.44
N TYR A 73 7.90 -5.80 7.41
CA TYR A 73 9.30 -5.48 7.62
C TYR A 73 9.83 -4.49 6.58
N GLY A 74 10.63 -3.51 7.01
CA GLY A 74 11.23 -2.48 6.15
C GLY A 74 12.13 -2.99 5.03
N LYS A 75 12.60 -4.25 5.09
CA LYS A 75 13.34 -4.89 3.99
C LYS A 75 12.44 -5.48 2.89
N SER A 76 11.13 -5.62 3.15
CA SER A 76 10.20 -6.32 2.27
C SER A 76 9.83 -5.45 1.07
N ASN A 77 9.61 -6.09 -0.08
CA ASN A 77 9.07 -5.42 -1.26
C ASN A 77 7.54 -5.50 -1.29
N ASP A 78 6.92 -4.58 -2.02
CA ASP A 78 5.45 -4.45 -2.07
C ASP A 78 4.76 -5.71 -2.58
N SER A 79 5.36 -6.44 -3.52
CA SER A 79 4.76 -7.67 -4.07
C SER A 79 4.65 -8.79 -3.03
N SER A 80 5.65 -8.91 -2.15
CA SER A 80 5.64 -9.92 -1.08
C SER A 80 4.64 -9.53 0.00
N ILE A 81 4.59 -8.23 0.35
CA ILE A 81 3.61 -7.71 1.32
C ILE A 81 2.20 -7.94 0.81
N PHE A 82 1.90 -7.56 -0.43
CA PHE A 82 0.57 -7.70 -1.02
C PHE A 82 0.09 -9.15 -1.06
N LYS A 83 1.01 -10.10 -1.26
CA LYS A 83 0.70 -11.53 -1.25
C LYS A 83 0.31 -12.04 0.14
N ASP A 84 0.91 -11.48 1.18
CA ASP A 84 0.71 -11.88 2.57
C ASP A 84 -0.39 -11.03 3.27
N SER A 85 -0.88 -9.98 2.62
CA SER A 85 -1.97 -9.11 3.09
C SER A 85 -3.32 -9.83 3.19
N VAL A 86 -4.14 -9.38 4.16
CA VAL A 86 -5.46 -9.95 4.50
C VAL A 86 -6.61 -9.14 3.88
#